data_AF-A0A0F9M4S6-F1
#
_entry.id   AF-A0A0F9M4S6-F1
#
_cell.length_a   1.000
_cell.length_b   1.000
_cell.length_c   1.000
_cell.angle_alpha   90.00
_cell.angle_beta   90.00
_cell.angle_gamma   90.00
#
_symmetry.space_group_name_H-M   'P 1'
#
loop_
_entity.id
_entity.type
_entity.pdbx_description
1 polymer ?
#
loop_
_entity_poly.entity_id
_entity_poly.type
_entity_poly.pdbx_seq_one_letter_code
_entity_poly.pdbx_strand_id
1 'polypeptide(L)'
;MSGQIKFIKLHPDAKPPMYQTDQSVGADLTSIEHVNIEPGQFRLVKTGIAVELPRGTEMQIRPRSGLAFKHGVTVLNAPGTID
;
A
#
# COMPACT_ATOMS: atom_id res chain seq x y z
N MET A 1 -7.70 17.97 12.07
CA MET A 1 -8.86 17.29 11.46
C MET A 1 -8.32 16.11 10.67
N SER A 2 -8.24 14.91 11.26
CA SER A 2 -7.89 13.71 10.50
C SER A 2 -9.11 13.32 9.67
N GLY A 3 -9.12 13.69 8.39
CA GLY A 3 -10.16 13.24 7.47
C GLY A 3 -10.18 11.72 7.42
N GLN A 4 -11.34 11.12 7.63
CA GLN A 4 -11.51 9.68 7.45
C GLN A 4 -11.37 9.38 5.95
N ILE A 5 -10.27 8.72 5.55
CA ILE A 5 -10.09 8.29 4.17
C ILE A 5 -11.09 7.17 3.90
N LYS A 6 -11.96 7.38 2.89
CA LYS A 6 -12.88 6.34 2.45
C LYS A 6 -12.16 5.42 1.49
N PHE A 7 -12.46 4.13 1.58
CA PHE A 7 -12.01 3.15 0.61
C PHE A 7 -13.15 2.19 0.28
N ILE A 8 -13.07 1.60 -0.89
CA ILE A 8 -13.94 0.50 -1.33
C ILE A 8 -13.08 -0.71 -1.66
N LYS A 9 -13.67 -1.90 -1.47
CA LYS A 9 -13.10 -3.14 -1.97
C LYS A 9 -13.55 -3.33 -3.42
N LEU A 10 -12.60 -3.45 -4.32
CA LEU A 10 -12.81 -3.83 -5.72
C LEU A 10 -12.77 -5.34 -5.91
N HIS A 11 -12.23 -6.08 -4.93
CA HIS A 11 -12.09 -7.53 -4.97
C HIS A 11 -12.55 -8.16 -3.65
N PRO A 12 -13.20 -9.35 -3.66
CA PRO A 12 -13.65 -10.04 -2.44
C PRO A 12 -12.51 -10.29 -1.43
N ASP A 13 -11.34 -10.66 -1.93
CA ASP A 13 -10.16 -10.94 -1.09
C ASP A 13 -9.44 -9.69 -0.57
N ALA A 14 -9.86 -8.50 -0.99
CA ALA A 14 -9.25 -7.26 -0.54
C ALA A 14 -9.41 -7.10 0.97
N LYS A 15 -8.32 -6.71 1.64
CA LYS A 15 -8.30 -6.41 3.07
C LYS A 15 -8.29 -4.90 3.28
N PRO A 16 -8.97 -4.40 4.34
CA PRO A 16 -8.89 -2.99 4.69
C PRO A 16 -7.44 -2.59 4.98
N PRO A 17 -7.00 -1.36 4.66
CA PRO A 17 -5.75 -0.83 5.18
C PRO A 17 -5.74 -0.84 6.70
N MET A 18 -4.63 -1.28 7.32
CA MET A 18 -4.55 -1.43 8.77
C MET A 18 -3.31 -0.75 9.37
N TYR A 19 -3.54 0.10 10.37
CA TYR A 19 -2.48 0.57 11.25
C TYR A 19 -2.08 -0.55 12.22
N GLN A 20 -0.79 -0.82 12.34
CA GLN A 20 -0.30 -1.91 13.18
C GLN A 20 -0.24 -1.55 14.67
N THR A 21 -0.07 -0.26 14.98
CA THR A 21 -0.02 0.27 16.34
C THR A 21 -0.72 1.63 16.41
N ASP A 22 -1.11 2.05 17.61
CA ASP A 22 -1.82 3.32 17.83
C ASP A 22 -1.02 4.55 17.38
N GLN A 23 0.31 4.45 17.33
CA GLN A 23 1.22 5.53 16.92
C GLN A 23 1.69 5.40 15.46
N SER A 24 1.15 4.42 14.71
CA SER A 24 1.51 4.23 13.31
C SER A 24 1.01 5.41 12.46
N VAL A 25 1.90 5.98 11.65
CA VAL A 25 1.57 7.09 10.73
C VAL A 25 1.07 6.61 9.37
N GLY A 26 1.36 5.36 9.00
CA GLY A 26 0.93 4.74 7.75
C GLY A 26 0.13 3.46 8.02
N ALA A 27 -0.84 3.18 7.14
CA ALA A 27 -1.58 1.93 7.13
C ALA A 27 -0.91 0.93 6.18
N ASP A 28 -0.78 -0.32 6.62
CA ASP A 28 -0.26 -1.39 5.78
C ASP A 28 -1.31 -1.79 4.73
N LEU A 29 -0.85 -1.98 3.49
CA LEU A 29 -1.63 -2.51 2.37
C LEU A 29 -1.35 -4.00 2.18
N THR A 30 -2.36 -4.74 1.73
CA THR A 30 -2.26 -6.19 1.51
C THR A 30 -2.40 -6.51 0.02
N SER A 31 -1.54 -7.38 -0.49
CA SER A 31 -1.73 -7.99 -1.82
C SER A 31 -2.96 -8.91 -1.85
N ILE A 32 -3.71 -8.90 -2.95
CA ILE A 32 -4.77 -9.91 -3.22
C ILE A 32 -4.27 -11.09 -4.06
N GLU A 33 -2.98 -11.12 -4.37
CA GLU A 33 -2.37 -12.14 -5.21
C GLU A 33 -1.07 -12.67 -4.61
N HIS A 34 -0.79 -13.95 -4.87
CA HIS A 34 0.50 -14.56 -4.60
C HIS A 34 1.42 -14.31 -5.79
N VAL A 35 2.58 -13.69 -5.52
CA VAL A 35 3.54 -13.33 -6.57
C VAL A 35 4.93 -13.73 -6.14
N ASN A 36 5.61 -14.49 -7.00
CA ASN A 36 7.05 -14.72 -6.89
C ASN A 36 7.78 -13.64 -7.68
N ILE A 37 8.71 -12.95 -7.02
CA ILE A 37 9.54 -11.92 -7.64
C ILE A 37 10.98 -12.43 -7.64
N GLU A 38 11.44 -12.85 -8.82
CA GLU A 38 12.82 -13.29 -9.00
C GLU A 38 13.80 -12.11 -8.91
N PRO A 39 15.08 -12.34 -8.55
CA PRO A 39 16.09 -11.29 -8.50
C PRO A 39 16.15 -10.45 -9.78
N GLY A 40 16.12 -9.12 -9.63
CA GLY A 40 16.15 -8.16 -10.74
C GLY A 40 14.83 -8.00 -11.51
N GLN A 41 13.78 -8.72 -11.14
CA GLN A 41 12.45 -8.58 -11.72
C GLN A 41 11.59 -7.60 -10.94
N PHE A 42 10.62 -7.00 -11.64
CA PHE A 42 9.58 -6.16 -11.05
C PHE A 42 8.21 -6.71 -11.43
N ARG A 43 7.23 -6.52 -10.55
CA ARG A 43 5.84 -6.93 -10.78
C ARG A 43 4.91 -5.83 -10.27
N LEU A 44 3.84 -5.58 -11.03
CA LEU A 44 2.69 -4.82 -10.54
C LEU A 44 1.86 -5.76 -9.67
N VAL A 45 1.64 -5.38 -8.42
CA VAL A 45 0.92 -6.20 -7.43
C VAL A 45 -0.34 -5.46 -6.99
N LYS A 46 -1.50 -6.11 -7.12
CA LYS A 46 -2.82 -5.54 -6.83
C LYS A 46 -3.13 -5.61 -5.35
N THR A 47 -3.72 -4.54 -4.82
CA THR A 47 -4.26 -4.46 -3.45
C THR A 47 -5.77 -4.72 -3.37
N GLY A 48 -6.46 -4.63 -4.51
CA GLY A 48 -7.91 -4.85 -4.58
C GLY A 48 -8.75 -3.76 -3.92
N ILE A 49 -8.19 -2.59 -3.63
CA ILE A 49 -8.91 -1.45 -3.06
C ILE A 49 -8.82 -0.22 -3.96
N ALA A 50 -9.80 0.66 -3.86
CA ALA A 50 -9.73 2.03 -4.33
C ALA A 50 -10.02 2.97 -3.16
N VAL A 51 -9.44 4.17 -3.19
CA VAL A 51 -9.57 5.17 -2.14
C VAL A 51 -10.14 6.47 -2.70
N GLU A 52 -10.89 7.20 -1.90
CA GLU A 52 -11.32 8.56 -2.19
C GLU A 52 -10.45 9.51 -1.35
N LEU A 53 -9.66 10.35 -2.02
CA LEU A 53 -8.84 11.36 -1.36
C LEU A 53 -9.59 12.68 -1.20
N PRO A 54 -9.46 13.36 -0.05
CA PRO A 54 -9.92 14.74 0.07
C PRO A 54 -9.28 15.64 -0.99
N ARG A 55 -10.05 16.61 -1.51
CA ARG A 55 -9.55 17.55 -2.52
C ARG A 55 -8.30 18.28 -2.02
N GLY A 56 -7.27 18.32 -2.87
CA GLY A 56 -6.00 19.01 -2.58
C GLY A 56 -5.06 18.20 -1.67
N THR A 57 -5.26 16.88 -1.59
CA THR A 57 -4.37 15.96 -0.86
C THR A 57 -3.86 14.88 -1.82
N GLU A 58 -2.70 14.32 -1.49
CA GLU A 58 -2.17 13.10 -2.12
C GLU A 58 -2.01 12.01 -1.05
N MET A 59 -2.04 10.74 -1.47
CA MET A 59 -1.61 9.62 -0.64
C MET A 59 -0.27 9.09 -1.15
N GLN A 60 0.63 8.78 -0.21
CA GLN A 60 1.96 8.26 -0.53
C GLN A 60 2.06 6.77 -0.21
N ILE A 61 2.55 5.99 -1.17
CA ILE A 61 2.86 4.56 -1.03
C ILE A 61 4.37 4.42 -0.79
N ARG A 62 4.73 3.78 0.32
CA ARG A 62 6.13 3.64 0.75
C ARG A 62 6.45 2.17 1.06
N PRO A 63 7.70 1.71 0.87
CA PRO A 63 8.12 0.37 1.23
C PRO A 63 8.03 0.12 2.74
N ARG A 64 7.72 -1.11 3.15
CA ARG A 64 7.92 -1.55 4.54
C ARG A 64 9.39 -1.81 4.77
N SER A 65 10.00 -1.12 5.73
CA SER A 65 11.44 -1.20 6.01
C SER A 65 11.92 -2.63 6.27
N GLY A 66 11.12 -3.45 6.97
CA GLY A 66 11.45 -4.85 7.23
C GLY A 66 11.56 -5.70 5.97
N LEU A 67 10.67 -5.51 4.98
CA LEU A 67 10.72 -6.24 3.71
C LEU A 67 11.88 -5.76 2.83
N ALA A 68 12.12 -4.45 2.81
CA ALA A 68 13.24 -3.87 2.09
C ALA A 68 14.59 -4.35 2.64
N PHE A 69 14.78 -4.30 3.96
CA PHE A 69 16.04 -4.69 4.60
C PHE A 69 16.30 -6.20 4.52
N LYS A 70 15.28 -7.04 4.76
CA LYS A 70 15.47 -8.50 4.84
C LYS A 70 15.43 -9.20 3.48
N HIS A 71 14.70 -8.65 2.52
CA HIS A 71 14.41 -9.33 1.26
C HIS A 71 14.64 -8.47 0.01
N GLY A 72 15.06 -7.21 0.15
CA GLY A 72 15.22 -6.30 -0.99
C GLY A 72 13.91 -5.91 -1.67
N VAL A 73 12.76 -6.21 -1.06
CA VAL A 73 11.44 -5.90 -1.63
C VAL A 73 11.14 -4.42 -1.42
N THR A 74 10.99 -3.69 -2.52
CA THR A 74 10.72 -2.26 -2.53
C THR A 74 9.60 -1.89 -3.50
N VAL A 75 9.15 -0.65 -3.41
CA VAL A 75 8.23 -0.02 -4.36
C VAL A 75 9.09 0.79 -5.34
N LEU A 76 9.07 0.43 -6.62
CA LEU A 76 9.99 0.98 -7.63
C LEU A 76 9.84 2.51 -7.78
N ASN A 77 8.62 3.02 -7.66
CA ASN A 77 8.30 4.45 -7.75
C ASN A 77 8.19 5.13 -6.38
N ALA A 78 8.83 4.62 -5.32
CA ALA A 78 8.70 5.19 -3.98
C ALA A 78 9.29 6.62 -3.87
N PRO A 79 8.59 7.57 -3.18
CA PRO A 79 7.21 7.45 -2.72
C PRO A 79 6.24 7.47 -3.90
N GLY A 80 5.39 6.43 -4.00
CA GLY A 80 4.39 6.36 -5.05
C GLY A 80 3.24 7.31 -4.73
N THR A 81 2.89 8.19 -5.66
CA THR A 81 1.80 9.17 -5.48
C THR A 81 0.47 8.59 -5.96
N ILE A 82 -0.55 8.73 -5.13
CA ILE A 82 -1.96 8.51 -5.48
C ILE A 82 -2.65 9.88 -5.40
N ASP A 83 -3.30 10.26 -6.49
CA ASP A 83 -4.07 11.51 -6.65
C ASP A 83 -5.58 11.30 -6.41
#